data_AF-A0A2S7U4A1-F1
#
_entry.id   AF-A0A2S7U4A1-F1
#
_cell.length_a   1.000
_cell.length_b   1.000
_cell.length_c   1.000
_cell.angle_alpha   90.00
_cell.angle_beta   90.00
_cell.angle_gamma   90.00
#
_symmetry.space_group_name_H-M   'P 1'
#
loop_
_entity.id
_entity.type
_entity.pdbx_description
1 polymer ?
#
loop_
_entity_poly.entity_id
_entity_poly.type
_entity_poly.pdbx_seq_one_letter_code
_entity_poly.pdbx_strand_id
1 'polypeptide(L)'
;MRIPWYLVVLIATAVFGCALWLGVRHKDFIIAPDDQAIAQSVSEWKRKHPSLPQRKRALPSPKPATKTKAPPEKLSAPQIPLGQLETFPSLEHFREHRDYGTHSYIQLAIRLESSGKLDHALLAWERVIDSSDTNAAQSLQASKAITKLQVAQPIWNTDPENNFDLILHINTPTEHKTQISALLGQLSDDIRDASSYQVAPQILLKTTPQRDGYPSPPIRVWLSSTGKQAKETPQLTLHFNEGEAPLGEQLYMAIYRSISGQLQQSSELMPPATLSATETPRESLTTNLTRLHWKELCKSLHVEQEKVPRAVIIIEERSE
;
A
#
# COMPACT_ATOMS: atom_id res chain seq x y z
N MET A 1 42.10 -21.34 -35.90
CA MET A 1 41.67 -20.09 -36.56
C MET A 1 40.90 -19.25 -35.54
N ARG A 2 41.23 -17.97 -35.37
CA ARG A 2 40.50 -17.05 -34.48
C ARG A 2 39.54 -16.24 -35.35
N ILE A 3 38.24 -16.43 -35.16
CA ILE A 3 37.21 -15.66 -35.87
C ILE A 3 37.00 -14.36 -35.09
N PRO A 4 37.06 -13.18 -35.75
CA PRO A 4 36.81 -11.91 -35.08
C PRO A 4 35.42 -11.88 -34.43
N TRP A 5 35.35 -11.52 -33.15
CA TRP A 5 34.13 -11.60 -32.34
C TRP A 5 32.97 -10.78 -32.91
N TYR A 6 33.26 -9.64 -33.55
CA TYR A 6 32.24 -8.79 -34.17
C TYR A 6 31.52 -9.47 -35.33
N LEU A 7 32.17 -10.36 -36.09
CA LEU A 7 31.52 -11.15 -37.14
C LEU A 7 30.59 -12.21 -36.55
N VAL A 8 31.01 -12.84 -35.45
CA VAL A 8 30.19 -13.86 -34.75
C VAL A 8 28.92 -13.24 -34.18
N VAL A 9 29.03 -12.08 -33.54
CA VAL A 9 27.88 -11.36 -32.97
C VAL A 9 26.90 -10.95 -34.07
N LEU A 10 27.39 -10.42 -35.19
CA LEU A 10 26.54 -9.97 -36.29
C LEU A 10 25.78 -11.15 -36.92
N ILE A 11 26.45 -12.29 -37.17
CA ILE A 11 25.82 -13.49 -37.72
C ILE A 11 24.82 -14.09 -36.72
N ALA A 12 25.17 -14.20 -35.43
CA ALA A 12 24.27 -14.72 -34.41
C ALA A 12 23.00 -13.87 -34.28
N THR A 13 23.14 -12.54 -34.34
CA THR A 13 22.01 -11.61 -34.26
C THR A 13 21.12 -11.71 -35.49
N ALA A 14 21.71 -11.86 -36.69
CA ALA A 14 20.96 -12.06 -37.94
C ALA A 14 20.18 -13.39 -37.93
N VAL A 15 20.80 -14.48 -37.48
CA VAL A 15 20.13 -15.79 -37.36
C VAL A 15 18.99 -15.72 -36.36
N PHE A 16 19.20 -15.11 -35.20
CA PHE A 16 18.17 -14.95 -34.18
C PHE A 16 17.00 -14.07 -34.67
N GLY A 17 17.31 -12.94 -35.31
CA GLY A 17 16.30 -12.06 -35.91
C GLY A 17 15.48 -12.75 -37.00
N CYS A 18 16.13 -13.52 -37.88
CA CYS A 18 15.43 -14.31 -38.90
C CYS A 18 14.54 -15.39 -38.29
N ALA A 19 15.01 -16.11 -37.27
CA ALA A 19 14.23 -17.14 -36.60
C ALA A 19 12.98 -16.56 -35.91
N LEU A 20 13.15 -15.43 -35.23
CA LEU A 20 12.03 -14.70 -34.61
C LEU A 20 11.05 -14.21 -35.67
N TRP A 21 11.54 -13.54 -36.72
CA TRP A 21 10.68 -13.03 -37.79
C TRP A 21 9.86 -14.14 -38.46
N LEU A 22 10.50 -15.27 -38.78
CA LEU A 22 9.78 -16.43 -39.36
C LEU A 22 8.71 -16.98 -38.43
N GLY A 23 8.94 -16.98 -37.11
CA GLY A 23 8.00 -17.49 -36.10
C GLY A 23 6.83 -16.55 -35.79
N VAL A 24 7.01 -15.24 -36.00
CA VAL A 24 6.03 -14.20 -35.60
C VAL A 24 5.35 -13.50 -36.77
N ARG A 25 5.89 -13.57 -38.00
CA ARG A 25 5.37 -12.82 -39.16
C ARG A 25 3.90 -13.07 -39.52
N HIS A 26 3.34 -14.18 -39.07
CA HIS A 26 1.94 -14.57 -39.33
C HIS A 26 1.07 -14.53 -38.07
N LYS A 27 1.57 -13.92 -36.99
CA LYS A 27 0.87 -13.81 -35.72
C LYS A 27 0.58 -12.34 -35.45
N ASP A 28 -0.67 -12.06 -35.12
CA ASP A 28 -1.10 -10.76 -34.63
C ASP A 28 -0.96 -10.74 -33.10
N PHE A 29 -0.22 -9.75 -32.59
CA PHE A 29 0.00 -9.54 -31.15
C PHE A 29 -0.68 -8.25 -30.65
N ILE A 30 -1.35 -7.52 -31.54
CA ILE A 30 -1.93 -6.21 -31.25
C ILE A 30 -3.43 -6.36 -30.99
N ILE A 31 -4.11 -7.26 -31.69
CA ILE A 31 -5.56 -7.46 -31.58
C ILE A 31 -5.86 -8.62 -30.62
N ALA A 32 -6.73 -8.37 -29.64
CA ALA A 32 -7.21 -9.41 -28.73
C ALA A 32 -7.96 -10.52 -29.51
N PRO A 33 -7.69 -11.81 -29.25
CA PRO A 33 -8.30 -12.89 -30.00
C PRO A 33 -9.82 -12.97 -29.73
N ASP A 34 -10.58 -13.20 -30.80
CA ASP A 34 -12.03 -13.40 -30.77
C ASP A 34 -12.42 -14.68 -30.01
N ASP A 35 -13.51 -14.64 -29.25
CA ASP A 35 -13.98 -15.72 -28.37
C ASP A 35 -14.22 -17.03 -29.14
N GLN A 36 -14.64 -16.92 -30.41
CA GLN A 36 -14.82 -18.07 -31.29
C GLN A 36 -13.49 -18.74 -31.68
N ALA A 37 -12.43 -17.95 -31.90
CA ALA A 37 -11.10 -18.45 -32.23
C ALA A 37 -10.46 -19.16 -31.02
N ILE A 38 -10.71 -18.66 -29.81
CA ILE A 38 -10.27 -19.29 -28.56
C ILE A 38 -10.94 -20.66 -28.40
N ALA A 39 -12.26 -20.75 -28.59
CA ALA A 39 -13.00 -22.01 -28.47
C ALA A 39 -12.51 -23.06 -29.48
N GLN A 40 -12.21 -22.64 -30.71
CA GLN A 40 -11.65 -23.52 -31.74
C GLN A 40 -10.25 -24.02 -31.35
N SER A 41 -9.35 -23.14 -30.90
CA SER A 41 -8.01 -23.51 -30.44
C SER A 41 -8.04 -24.52 -29.28
N VAL A 42 -8.91 -24.30 -28.30
CA VAL A 42 -9.10 -25.24 -27.17
C VAL A 42 -9.62 -26.60 -27.65
N SER A 43 -10.52 -26.62 -28.63
CA SER A 43 -11.06 -27.86 -29.19
C SER A 43 -9.98 -28.65 -29.95
N GLU A 44 -9.14 -27.98 -30.74
CA GLU A 44 -8.03 -28.61 -31.45
C GLU A 44 -6.96 -29.14 -30.50
N TRP A 45 -6.67 -28.40 -29.43
CA TRP A 45 -5.74 -28.84 -28.39
C TRP A 45 -6.25 -30.11 -27.69
N LYS A 46 -7.53 -30.14 -27.30
CA LYS A 46 -8.15 -31.34 -26.70
C LYS A 46 -8.15 -32.54 -27.65
N ARG A 47 -8.25 -32.31 -28.96
CA ARG A 47 -8.17 -33.36 -29.98
C ARG A 47 -6.75 -33.92 -30.12
N LYS A 48 -5.72 -33.07 -30.01
CA LYS A 48 -4.31 -33.47 -30.08
C LYS A 48 -3.79 -34.07 -28.77
N HIS A 49 -4.43 -33.76 -27.65
CA HIS A 49 -4.09 -34.26 -26.31
C HIS A 49 -5.31 -34.92 -25.66
N PRO A 50 -5.70 -36.13 -26.13
CA PRO A 50 -6.81 -36.86 -25.53
C PRO A 50 -6.52 -37.17 -24.06
N SER A 51 -7.54 -37.07 -23.22
CA SER A 51 -7.44 -37.43 -21.81
C SER A 51 -7.04 -38.90 -21.69
N LEU A 52 -6.10 -39.19 -20.77
CA LEU A 52 -5.66 -40.55 -20.50
C LEU A 52 -6.87 -41.43 -20.16
N PRO A 53 -6.93 -42.68 -20.67
CA PRO A 53 -8.02 -43.58 -20.35
C PRO A 53 -8.09 -43.77 -18.84
N GLN A 54 -9.28 -43.61 -18.26
CA GLN A 54 -9.48 -43.81 -16.83
C GLN A 54 -9.02 -45.21 -16.44
N ARG A 55 -7.96 -45.28 -15.64
CA ARG A 55 -7.42 -46.52 -15.10
C ARG A 55 -8.51 -47.17 -14.25
N LYS A 56 -9.06 -48.31 -14.68
CA LYS A 56 -10.01 -49.08 -13.87
C LYS A 56 -9.33 -49.45 -12.55
N ARG A 57 -9.77 -48.82 -11.46
CA ARG A 57 -9.27 -49.11 -10.11
C ARG A 57 -9.81 -50.48 -9.70
N ALA A 58 -8.93 -51.49 -9.63
CA ALA A 58 -9.27 -52.83 -9.16
C ALA A 58 -9.30 -52.88 -7.62
N LEU A 59 -10.16 -52.06 -7.02
CA LEU A 59 -10.52 -52.19 -5.60
C LEU A 59 -12.02 -52.48 -5.52
N PRO A 60 -12.47 -53.37 -4.63
CA PRO A 60 -13.89 -53.68 -4.48
C PRO A 60 -14.63 -52.38 -4.18
N SER A 61 -15.60 -52.03 -5.04
CA SER A 61 -16.53 -50.95 -4.75
C SER A 61 -17.26 -51.26 -3.44
N PRO A 62 -17.20 -50.39 -2.42
CA PRO A 62 -18.09 -50.52 -1.28
C PRO A 62 -19.52 -50.41 -1.81
N LYS A 63 -20.43 -51.25 -1.29
CA LYS A 63 -21.87 -51.15 -1.53
C LYS A 63 -22.31 -49.69 -1.46
N PRO A 64 -23.26 -49.24 -2.31
CA PRO A 64 -23.69 -47.86 -2.33
C PRO A 64 -24.39 -47.56 -1.00
N ALA A 65 -23.65 -47.00 -0.04
CA ALA A 65 -24.26 -46.12 0.93
C ALA A 65 -24.77 -44.94 0.11
N THR A 66 -26.06 -44.67 0.17
CA THR A 66 -26.71 -43.48 -0.35
C THR A 66 -26.02 -42.26 0.26
N LYS A 67 -24.92 -41.83 -0.33
CA LYS A 67 -24.34 -40.52 -0.08
C LYS A 67 -25.26 -39.58 -0.82
N THR A 68 -26.25 -39.06 -0.09
CA THR A 68 -26.69 -37.68 -0.27
C THR A 68 -25.43 -36.89 -0.61
N LYS A 69 -25.32 -36.39 -1.85
CA LYS A 69 -24.28 -35.42 -2.19
C LYS A 69 -24.54 -34.24 -1.27
N ALA A 70 -23.90 -34.22 -0.11
CA ALA A 70 -23.64 -32.97 0.56
C ALA A 70 -22.96 -32.09 -0.50
N PRO A 71 -23.46 -30.86 -0.75
CA PRO A 71 -22.78 -29.89 -1.59
C PRO A 71 -21.30 -29.87 -1.18
N PRO A 72 -20.35 -29.62 -2.12
CA PRO A 72 -18.96 -29.49 -1.74
C PRO A 72 -18.91 -28.50 -0.57
N GLU A 73 -18.45 -28.97 0.57
CA GLU A 73 -18.29 -28.15 1.76
C GLU A 73 -17.35 -27.03 1.32
N LYS A 74 -17.91 -25.86 0.98
CA LYS A 74 -17.14 -24.64 0.83
C LYS A 74 -16.38 -24.59 2.13
N LEU A 75 -15.07 -24.82 2.09
CA LEU A 75 -14.19 -24.52 3.21
C LEU A 75 -14.46 -23.05 3.53
N SER A 76 -15.34 -22.81 4.49
CA SER A 76 -15.70 -21.47 4.90
C SER A 76 -14.42 -20.89 5.45
N ALA A 77 -14.02 -19.72 4.94
CA ALA A 77 -12.86 -19.03 5.47
C ALA A 77 -12.95 -18.98 7.01
N PRO A 78 -11.83 -19.16 7.72
CA PRO A 78 -11.84 -19.19 9.17
C PRO A 78 -12.48 -17.90 9.69
N GLN A 79 -13.47 -18.00 10.58
CA GLN A 79 -14.20 -16.82 11.05
C GLN A 79 -13.46 -16.16 12.19
N ILE A 80 -13.18 -14.86 12.06
CA ILE A 80 -12.56 -14.07 13.13
C ILE A 80 -13.59 -13.90 14.26
N PRO A 81 -13.25 -14.22 15.52
CA PRO A 81 -14.13 -13.99 16.66
C PRO A 81 -14.37 -12.49 16.86
N LEU A 82 -15.59 -12.13 17.26
CA LEU A 82 -15.97 -10.73 17.46
C LEU A 82 -15.29 -10.06 18.67
N GLY A 83 -14.87 -10.84 19.66
CA GLY A 83 -14.29 -10.31 20.89
C GLY A 83 -15.28 -9.45 21.69
N GLN A 84 -14.74 -8.48 22.45
CA GLN A 84 -15.51 -7.52 23.24
C GLN A 84 -15.84 -6.28 22.41
N LEU A 85 -17.13 -6.02 22.19
CA LEU A 85 -17.64 -4.92 21.35
C LEU A 85 -18.32 -3.79 22.12
N GLU A 86 -18.29 -3.86 23.46
CA GLU A 86 -18.96 -2.88 24.34
C GLU A 86 -18.03 -1.76 24.80
N THR A 87 -16.74 -1.91 24.58
CA THR A 87 -15.72 -0.89 24.85
C THR A 87 -15.25 -0.25 23.55
N PHE A 88 -14.77 0.99 23.64
CA PHE A 88 -14.11 1.62 22.50
C PHE A 88 -12.86 0.80 22.11
N PRO A 89 -12.69 0.45 20.82
CA PRO A 89 -11.61 -0.44 20.41
C PRO A 89 -10.26 0.29 20.40
N SER A 90 -9.18 -0.47 20.61
CA SER A 90 -7.82 0.04 20.36
C SER A 90 -7.51 0.01 18.86
N LEU A 91 -6.53 0.81 18.41
CA LEU A 91 -6.16 0.84 16.99
C LEU A 91 -5.59 -0.50 16.50
N GLU A 92 -5.07 -1.34 17.40
CA GLU A 92 -4.49 -2.65 17.08
C GLU A 92 -5.54 -3.78 17.03
N HIS A 93 -6.82 -3.48 17.30
CA HIS A 93 -7.85 -4.50 17.41
C HIS A 93 -7.92 -5.37 16.14
N PHE A 94 -8.13 -6.68 16.33
CA PHE A 94 -8.11 -7.75 15.34
C PHE A 94 -6.76 -8.02 14.63
N ARG A 95 -5.67 -7.32 14.96
CA ARG A 95 -4.36 -7.55 14.33
C ARG A 95 -3.79 -8.95 14.62
N GLU A 96 -4.15 -9.51 15.77
CA GLU A 96 -3.79 -10.87 16.19
C GLU A 96 -4.34 -11.98 15.26
N HIS A 97 -5.31 -11.63 14.40
CA HIS A 97 -5.95 -12.56 13.46
C HIS A 97 -5.38 -12.50 12.04
N ARG A 98 -4.20 -11.91 11.83
CA ARG A 98 -3.56 -11.76 10.51
C ARG A 98 -3.53 -13.06 9.69
N ASP A 99 -3.34 -14.19 10.37
CA ASP A 99 -3.23 -15.53 9.75
C ASP A 99 -4.56 -16.07 9.20
N TYR A 100 -5.70 -15.42 9.50
CA TYR A 100 -7.02 -15.80 8.99
C TYR A 100 -7.23 -15.34 7.54
N GLY A 101 -6.47 -14.33 7.10
CA GLY A 101 -6.47 -13.83 5.73
C GLY A 101 -7.58 -12.84 5.40
N THR A 102 -7.47 -12.24 4.22
CA THR A 102 -8.29 -11.11 3.76
C THR A 102 -9.79 -11.37 3.78
N HIS A 103 -10.22 -12.54 3.30
CA HIS A 103 -11.65 -12.84 3.19
C HIS A 103 -12.34 -12.85 4.57
N SER A 104 -11.63 -13.29 5.59
CA SER A 104 -12.13 -13.34 6.96
C SER A 104 -12.30 -11.95 7.57
N TYR A 105 -11.38 -11.02 7.30
CA TYR A 105 -11.54 -9.61 7.69
C TYR A 105 -12.70 -8.93 6.97
N ILE A 106 -12.87 -9.19 5.66
CA ILE A 106 -14.02 -8.65 4.90
C ILE A 106 -15.35 -9.15 5.49
N GLN A 107 -15.45 -10.45 5.80
CA GLN A 107 -16.65 -11.01 6.42
C GLN A 107 -16.92 -10.42 7.82
N LEU A 108 -15.87 -10.25 8.62
CA LEU A 108 -15.95 -9.61 9.92
C LEU A 108 -16.47 -8.18 9.80
N ALA A 109 -15.90 -7.38 8.90
CA ALA A 109 -16.26 -5.99 8.69
C ALA A 109 -17.73 -5.84 8.28
N ILE A 110 -18.19 -6.65 7.30
CA ILE A 110 -19.60 -6.67 6.87
C ILE A 110 -20.53 -7.05 8.02
N ARG A 111 -20.16 -8.06 8.83
CA ARG A 111 -20.95 -8.47 10.00
C ARG A 111 -21.06 -7.33 11.02
N LEU A 112 -19.96 -6.66 11.32
CA LEU A 112 -19.92 -5.53 12.26
C LEU A 112 -20.75 -4.35 11.76
N GLU A 113 -20.65 -3.99 10.46
CA GLU A 113 -21.51 -2.97 9.84
C GLU A 113 -22.99 -3.32 9.98
N SER A 114 -23.37 -4.58 9.67
CA SER A 114 -24.76 -5.03 9.76
C SER A 114 -25.32 -5.00 11.18
N SER A 115 -24.45 -5.09 12.19
CA SER A 115 -24.81 -5.00 13.61
C SER A 115 -24.73 -3.58 14.19
N GLY A 116 -24.37 -2.58 13.37
CA GLY A 116 -24.24 -1.18 13.80
C GLY A 116 -22.97 -0.86 14.60
N LYS A 117 -22.00 -1.79 14.69
CA LYS A 117 -20.73 -1.60 15.42
C LYS A 117 -19.68 -0.96 14.51
N LEU A 118 -19.93 0.29 14.10
CA LEU A 118 -19.21 0.97 13.02
C LEU A 118 -17.72 1.22 13.30
N ASP A 119 -17.34 1.58 14.54
CA ASP A 119 -15.93 1.77 14.91
C ASP A 119 -15.09 0.49 14.71
N HIS A 120 -15.65 -0.65 15.11
CA HIS A 120 -15.02 -1.96 14.96
C HIS A 120 -15.03 -2.39 13.49
N ALA A 121 -16.10 -2.09 12.75
CA ALA A 121 -16.18 -2.38 11.33
C ALA A 121 -15.10 -1.61 10.54
N LEU A 122 -14.88 -0.34 10.87
CA LEU A 122 -13.83 0.48 10.27
C LEU A 122 -12.45 -0.14 10.51
N LEU A 123 -12.15 -0.56 11.74
CA LEU A 123 -10.89 -1.26 12.05
C LEU A 123 -10.76 -2.57 11.27
N ALA A 124 -11.83 -3.36 11.17
CA ALA A 124 -11.82 -4.61 10.40
C ALA A 124 -11.54 -4.36 8.90
N TRP A 125 -12.04 -3.26 8.32
CA TRP A 125 -11.68 -2.86 6.96
C TRP A 125 -10.24 -2.35 6.84
N GLU A 126 -9.72 -1.63 7.83
CA GLU A 126 -8.30 -1.24 7.85
C GLU A 126 -7.38 -2.48 7.93
N ARG A 127 -7.76 -3.51 8.71
CA ARG A 127 -7.03 -4.79 8.76
C ARG A 127 -6.98 -5.52 7.43
N VAL A 128 -7.97 -5.33 6.55
CA VAL A 128 -7.89 -5.81 5.18
C VAL A 128 -6.63 -5.24 4.53
N ILE A 129 -6.40 -3.93 4.62
CA ILE A 129 -5.28 -3.24 3.97
C ILE A 129 -3.94 -3.49 4.67
N ASP A 130 -3.87 -3.38 6.01
CA ASP A 130 -2.60 -3.36 6.74
C ASP A 130 -2.15 -4.70 7.33
N SER A 131 -3.02 -5.72 7.34
CA SER A 131 -2.76 -7.00 8.03
C SER A 131 -2.97 -8.24 7.16
N SER A 132 -3.31 -8.09 5.87
CA SER A 132 -3.58 -9.22 4.98
C SER A 132 -3.08 -9.00 3.54
N ASP A 133 -2.82 -10.09 2.82
CA ASP A 133 -2.40 -10.05 1.41
C ASP A 133 -3.63 -9.88 0.48
N THR A 134 -3.93 -8.63 0.14
CA THR A 134 -5.11 -8.26 -0.63
C THR A 134 -4.82 -8.13 -2.12
N ASN A 135 -5.80 -8.48 -2.95
CA ASN A 135 -5.77 -8.12 -4.36
C ASN A 135 -6.40 -6.74 -4.61
N ALA A 136 -6.21 -6.20 -5.83
CA ALA A 136 -6.71 -4.87 -6.20
C ALA A 136 -8.23 -4.68 -5.99
N ALA A 137 -9.04 -5.72 -6.23
CA ALA A 137 -10.49 -5.62 -6.04
C ALA A 137 -10.87 -5.56 -4.55
N GLN A 138 -10.17 -6.33 -3.71
CA GLN A 138 -10.35 -6.32 -2.25
C GLN A 138 -9.84 -5.03 -1.62
N SER A 139 -8.69 -4.53 -2.07
CA SER A 139 -8.16 -3.22 -1.63
C SER A 139 -9.15 -2.11 -1.98
N LEU A 140 -9.65 -2.07 -3.23
CA LEU A 140 -10.64 -1.08 -3.64
C LEU A 140 -11.95 -1.18 -2.84
N GLN A 141 -12.39 -2.40 -2.52
CA GLN A 141 -13.56 -2.62 -1.66
C GLN A 141 -13.33 -2.06 -0.26
N ALA A 142 -12.18 -2.34 0.34
CA ALA A 142 -11.82 -1.85 1.67
C ALA A 142 -11.68 -0.32 1.68
N SER A 143 -10.94 0.27 0.75
CA SER A 143 -10.77 1.73 0.66
C SER A 143 -12.11 2.45 0.55
N LYS A 144 -13.04 1.96 -0.28
CA LYS A 144 -14.40 2.53 -0.39
C LYS A 144 -15.19 2.44 0.91
N ALA A 145 -15.12 1.31 1.61
CA ALA A 145 -15.81 1.12 2.87
C ALA A 145 -15.21 2.03 3.96
N ILE A 146 -13.89 2.15 4.02
CA ILE A 146 -13.15 3.03 4.94
C ILE A 146 -13.57 4.49 4.72
N THR A 147 -13.51 5.00 3.50
CA THR A 147 -13.90 6.39 3.20
C THR A 147 -15.35 6.66 3.62
N LYS A 148 -16.27 5.73 3.33
CA LYS A 148 -17.69 5.86 3.72
C LYS A 148 -17.84 5.89 5.25
N LEU A 149 -17.18 4.98 5.95
CA LEU A 149 -17.29 4.86 7.40
C LEU A 149 -16.63 6.04 8.11
N GLN A 150 -15.46 6.49 7.65
CA GLN A 150 -14.76 7.65 8.24
C GLN A 150 -15.63 8.91 8.25
N VAL A 151 -16.39 9.18 7.19
CA VAL A 151 -17.32 10.33 7.14
C VAL A 151 -18.43 10.23 8.20
N ALA A 152 -18.83 9.01 8.55
CA ALA A 152 -19.92 8.75 9.49
C ALA A 152 -19.44 8.56 10.95
N GLN A 153 -18.13 8.57 11.20
CA GLN A 153 -17.55 8.34 12.52
C GLN A 153 -16.87 9.61 13.05
N PRO A 154 -16.79 9.79 14.37
CA PRO A 154 -16.00 10.87 14.94
C PRO A 154 -14.51 10.69 14.59
N ILE A 155 -13.76 11.79 14.65
CA ILE A 155 -12.30 11.74 14.53
C ILE A 155 -11.71 10.85 15.62
N TRP A 156 -10.66 10.09 15.28
CA TRP A 156 -10.09 9.12 16.19
C TRP A 156 -9.37 9.76 17.37
N ASN A 157 -8.57 10.80 17.11
CA ASN A 157 -7.94 11.58 18.17
C ASN A 157 -8.57 12.97 18.26
N THR A 158 -9.19 13.27 19.39
CA THR A 158 -9.78 14.59 19.68
C THR A 158 -8.86 15.49 20.49
N ASP A 159 -7.80 14.94 21.09
CA ASP A 159 -6.86 15.67 21.94
C ASP A 159 -5.55 15.95 21.18
N PRO A 160 -5.29 17.22 20.79
CA PRO A 160 -4.10 17.58 20.04
C PRO A 160 -2.78 17.25 20.76
N GLU A 161 -2.78 17.19 22.10
CA GLU A 161 -1.57 16.88 22.88
C GLU A 161 -1.12 15.42 22.71
N ASN A 162 -2.01 14.54 22.24
CA ASN A 162 -1.70 13.14 21.95
C ASN A 162 -1.32 12.91 20.47
N ASN A 163 -1.23 13.98 19.67
CA ASN A 163 -0.84 13.85 18.26
C ASN A 163 0.64 13.46 18.15
N PHE A 164 0.95 12.66 17.14
CA PHE A 164 2.33 12.49 16.70
C PHE A 164 2.74 13.68 15.85
N ASP A 165 3.85 14.33 16.23
CA ASP A 165 4.49 15.32 15.38
C ASP A 165 5.15 14.63 14.17
N LEU A 166 4.83 15.11 12.97
CA LEU A 166 5.46 14.66 11.74
C LEU A 166 5.88 15.87 10.92
N ILE A 167 7.16 15.94 10.56
CA ILE A 167 7.69 17.01 9.74
C ILE A 167 7.89 16.48 8.31
N LEU A 168 7.17 17.06 7.35
CA LEU A 168 7.40 16.86 5.93
C LEU A 168 8.37 17.93 5.42
N HIS A 169 9.56 17.52 5.00
CA HIS A 169 10.55 18.40 4.41
C HIS A 169 10.43 18.37 2.89
N ILE A 170 10.34 19.57 2.30
CA ILE A 170 10.33 19.75 0.85
C ILE A 170 11.43 20.74 0.51
N ASN A 171 12.46 20.28 -0.20
CA ASN A 171 13.43 21.16 -0.83
C ASN A 171 13.09 21.27 -2.33
N THR A 172 12.90 22.49 -2.83
CA THR A 172 12.45 22.72 -4.21
C THR A 172 13.26 23.82 -4.90
N PRO A 173 13.39 23.81 -6.24
CA PRO A 173 13.85 24.98 -6.99
C PRO A 173 13.03 26.23 -6.69
N THR A 174 13.68 27.40 -6.68
CA THR A 174 12.99 28.68 -6.46
C THR A 174 11.85 28.92 -7.45
N GLU A 175 11.97 28.44 -8.69
CA GLU A 175 10.96 28.53 -9.75
C GLU A 175 9.62 27.86 -9.37
N HIS A 176 9.65 26.77 -8.61
CA HIS A 176 8.46 26.00 -8.23
C HIS A 176 7.89 26.40 -6.86
N LYS A 177 8.53 27.35 -6.15
CA LYS A 177 8.13 27.76 -4.80
C LYS A 177 6.65 28.12 -4.70
N THR A 178 6.18 28.99 -5.59
CA THR A 178 4.80 29.51 -5.56
C THR A 178 3.78 28.39 -5.77
N GLN A 179 4.01 27.50 -6.74
CA GLN A 179 3.12 26.38 -7.02
C GLN A 179 3.05 25.40 -5.84
N ILE A 180 4.19 25.05 -5.25
CA ILE A 180 4.24 24.14 -4.09
C ILE A 180 3.65 24.80 -2.85
N SER A 181 3.94 26.09 -2.60
CA SER A 181 3.38 26.85 -1.48
C SER A 181 1.85 26.87 -1.50
N ALA A 182 1.24 26.93 -2.68
CA ALA A 182 -0.21 26.89 -2.83
C ALA A 182 -0.83 25.53 -2.42
N LEU A 183 -0.05 24.43 -2.41
CA LEU A 183 -0.52 23.09 -2.08
C LEU A 183 -0.36 22.72 -0.61
N LEU A 184 0.44 23.47 0.16
CA LEU A 184 0.85 23.05 1.51
C LEU A 184 -0.33 22.92 2.48
N GLY A 185 -1.31 23.84 2.40
CA GLY A 185 -2.50 23.77 3.24
C GLY A 185 -3.30 22.49 2.99
N GLN A 186 -3.59 22.20 1.72
CA GLN A 186 -4.31 20.98 1.32
C GLN A 186 -3.54 19.72 1.71
N LEU A 187 -2.22 19.70 1.51
CA LEU A 187 -1.39 18.56 1.85
C LEU A 187 -1.37 18.30 3.37
N SER A 188 -1.33 19.37 4.17
CA SER A 188 -1.43 19.28 5.62
C SER A 188 -2.79 18.75 6.06
N ASP A 189 -3.87 19.24 5.47
CA ASP A 189 -5.23 18.77 5.77
C ASP A 189 -5.42 17.31 5.36
N ASP A 190 -4.95 16.91 4.17
CA ASP A 190 -5.04 15.53 3.68
C ASP A 190 -4.33 14.54 4.61
N ILE A 191 -3.11 14.86 5.09
CA ILE A 191 -2.37 14.00 6.02
C ILE A 191 -3.09 13.92 7.37
N ARG A 192 -3.57 15.06 7.88
CA ARG A 192 -4.27 15.12 9.17
C ARG A 192 -5.58 14.33 9.12
N ASP A 193 -6.37 14.51 8.07
CA ASP A 193 -7.68 13.86 7.92
C ASP A 193 -7.52 12.37 7.65
N ALA A 194 -6.58 11.97 6.78
CA ALA A 194 -6.29 10.56 6.48
C ALA A 194 -5.77 9.79 7.71
N SER A 195 -4.99 10.45 8.57
CA SER A 195 -4.55 9.89 9.84
C SER A 195 -5.61 9.96 10.95
N SER A 196 -6.82 10.48 10.65
CA SER A 196 -7.89 10.72 11.62
C SER A 196 -7.40 11.51 12.85
N TYR A 197 -6.64 12.56 12.56
CA TYR A 197 -6.04 13.48 13.52
C TYR A 197 -5.02 12.84 14.46
N GLN A 198 -4.50 11.64 14.16
CA GLN A 198 -3.40 11.06 14.92
C GLN A 198 -2.08 11.78 14.66
N VAL A 199 -1.94 12.44 13.50
CA VAL A 199 -0.73 13.15 13.10
C VAL A 199 -0.98 14.65 13.06
N ALA A 200 -0.06 15.42 13.63
CA ALA A 200 0.04 16.86 13.45
C ALA A 200 1.14 17.16 12.42
N PRO A 201 0.81 17.26 11.13
CA PRO A 201 1.82 17.50 10.10
C PRO A 201 2.34 18.93 10.16
N GLN A 202 3.66 19.08 10.09
CA GLN A 202 4.36 20.34 9.90
C GLN A 202 5.10 20.27 8.57
N ILE A 203 4.95 21.28 7.70
CA ILE A 203 5.61 21.26 6.40
C ILE A 203 6.72 22.31 6.36
N LEU A 204 7.95 21.85 6.16
CA LEU A 204 9.13 22.69 6.00
C LEU A 204 9.51 22.81 4.52
N LEU A 205 9.18 23.95 3.92
CA LEU A 205 9.57 24.28 2.55
C LEU A 205 10.89 25.05 2.53
N LYS A 206 11.91 24.47 1.89
CA LYS A 206 13.19 25.13 1.58
C LYS A 206 13.33 25.30 0.08
N THR A 207 13.99 26.38 -0.34
CA THR A 207 14.24 26.67 -1.75
C THR A 207 15.72 26.64 -2.08
N THR A 208 16.07 26.03 -3.20
CA THR A 208 17.42 26.03 -3.74
C THR A 208 17.46 26.91 -5.00
N PRO A 209 18.29 27.97 -5.04
CA PRO A 209 18.42 28.80 -6.23
C PRO A 209 19.14 28.05 -7.35
N GLN A 210 18.72 28.32 -8.58
CA GLN A 210 19.42 27.85 -9.77
C GLN A 210 20.79 28.52 -9.88
N ARG A 211 21.82 27.75 -10.24
CA ARG A 211 23.18 28.27 -10.47
C ARG A 211 23.50 28.26 -11.96
N ASP A 212 24.11 29.33 -12.45
CA ASP A 212 24.51 29.43 -13.85
C ASP A 212 25.46 28.30 -14.25
N GLY A 213 25.18 27.65 -15.38
CA GLY A 213 25.98 26.53 -15.90
C GLY A 213 25.72 25.16 -15.24
N TYR A 214 24.79 25.05 -14.29
CA TYR A 214 24.39 23.78 -13.67
C TYR A 214 22.96 23.39 -14.09
N PRO A 215 22.58 22.08 -14.07
CA PRO A 215 21.19 21.68 -14.31
C PRO A 215 20.26 22.20 -13.19
N SER A 216 18.96 22.33 -13.49
CA SER A 216 17.96 22.73 -12.49
C SER A 216 18.02 21.79 -11.28
N PRO A 217 18.06 22.31 -10.02
CA PRO A 217 18.09 21.46 -8.85
C PRO A 217 16.86 20.55 -8.81
N PRO A 218 16.98 19.32 -8.29
CA PRO A 218 15.81 18.47 -8.14
C PRO A 218 14.95 18.92 -6.95
N ILE A 219 13.68 18.50 -6.97
CA ILE A 219 12.82 18.54 -5.79
C ILE A 219 13.17 17.35 -4.91
N ARG A 220 13.28 17.56 -3.61
CA ARG A 220 13.56 16.49 -2.64
C ARG A 220 12.54 16.48 -1.52
N VAL A 221 12.10 15.27 -1.16
CA VAL A 221 11.06 15.05 -0.17
C VAL A 221 11.50 13.99 0.82
N TRP A 222 11.33 14.27 2.12
CA TRP A 222 11.55 13.30 3.20
C TRP A 222 10.71 13.67 4.43
N LEU A 223 10.53 12.71 5.33
CA LEU A 223 9.76 12.88 6.55
C LEU A 223 10.65 12.65 7.78
N SER A 224 10.37 13.34 8.88
CA SER A 224 11.05 13.16 10.16
C SER A 224 10.08 13.36 11.33
N SER A 225 10.43 12.86 12.52
CA SER A 225 9.79 13.28 13.78
C SER A 225 10.33 14.65 14.22
N THR A 226 9.71 15.27 15.23
CA THR A 226 10.31 16.36 16.00
C THR A 226 11.47 15.83 16.86
N GLY A 227 12.51 16.64 17.04
CA GLY A 227 13.67 16.34 17.87
C GLY A 227 15.00 16.29 17.11
N LYS A 228 16.09 16.71 17.77
CA LYS A 228 17.44 16.82 17.13
C LYS A 228 18.04 15.48 16.69
N GLN A 229 17.54 14.37 17.23
CA GLN A 229 17.97 13.01 16.91
C GLN A 229 16.86 12.22 16.21
N ALA A 230 15.81 12.88 15.73
CA ALA A 230 14.75 12.21 14.99
C ALA A 230 15.34 11.46 13.79
N LYS A 231 14.83 10.25 13.56
CA LYS A 231 15.15 9.52 12.34
C LYS A 231 14.39 10.18 11.18
N GLU A 232 14.98 10.07 10.00
CA GLU A 232 14.40 10.59 8.76
C GLU A 232 14.15 9.44 7.80
N THR A 233 13.09 9.54 6.99
CA THR A 233 12.92 8.64 5.85
C THR A 233 14.01 8.91 4.80
N PRO A 234 14.34 7.92 3.94
CA PRO A 234 15.21 8.16 2.81
C PRO A 234 14.72 9.32 1.94
N GLN A 235 15.64 10.22 1.59
CA GLN A 235 15.33 11.38 0.77
C GLN A 235 14.98 10.99 -0.66
N LEU A 236 13.73 11.19 -1.04
CA LEU A 236 13.25 10.93 -2.39
C LEU A 236 13.51 12.14 -3.28
N THR A 237 14.18 11.91 -4.40
CA THR A 237 14.60 12.97 -5.35
C THR A 237 13.75 12.88 -6.60
N LEU A 238 13.17 14.01 -7.02
CA LEU A 238 12.31 14.16 -8.18
C LEU A 238 12.94 15.17 -9.13
N HIS A 239 13.00 14.82 -10.41
CA HIS A 239 13.30 15.77 -11.46
C HIS A 239 11.97 16.14 -12.12
N PHE A 240 11.54 17.38 -11.91
CA PHE A 240 10.27 17.82 -12.48
C PHE A 240 10.37 17.84 -14.01
N ASN A 241 9.44 17.13 -14.64
CA ASN A 241 9.29 17.08 -16.08
C ASN A 241 7.86 17.49 -16.43
N GLU A 242 7.70 18.60 -17.15
CA GLU A 242 6.39 19.14 -17.55
C GLU A 242 5.61 18.18 -18.46
N GLY A 243 6.29 17.24 -19.12
CA GLY A 243 5.66 16.28 -20.04
C GLY A 243 5.07 15.02 -19.39
N GLU A 244 5.20 14.84 -18.07
CA GLU A 244 4.76 13.62 -17.37
C GLU A 244 3.44 13.80 -16.63
N ALA A 245 3.49 14.40 -15.44
CA ALA A 245 2.32 14.65 -14.59
C ALA A 245 2.41 16.05 -14.00
N PRO A 246 1.30 16.67 -13.59
CA PRO A 246 1.32 17.95 -12.89
C PRO A 246 2.22 17.89 -11.65
N LEU A 247 2.91 18.99 -11.34
CA LEU A 247 3.85 19.07 -10.22
C LEU A 247 3.25 18.59 -8.89
N GLY A 248 1.98 18.94 -8.63
CA GLY A 248 1.26 18.51 -7.43
C GLY A 248 1.14 16.98 -7.34
N GLU A 249 0.78 16.32 -8.43
CA GLU A 249 0.67 14.86 -8.47
C GLU A 249 2.02 14.17 -8.26
N GLN A 250 3.08 14.71 -8.87
CA GLN A 250 4.44 14.21 -8.65
C GLN A 250 4.86 14.34 -7.18
N LEU A 251 4.48 15.43 -6.51
CA LEU A 251 4.74 15.66 -5.09
C LEU A 251 3.97 14.66 -4.21
N TYR A 252 2.66 14.46 -4.42
CA TYR A 252 1.89 13.45 -3.69
C TYR A 252 2.45 12.04 -3.89
N MET A 253 2.81 11.70 -5.12
CA MET A 253 3.46 10.42 -5.45
C MET A 253 4.77 10.22 -4.68
N ALA A 254 5.59 11.27 -4.59
CA ALA A 254 6.85 11.23 -3.85
C ALA A 254 6.65 10.99 -2.35
N ILE A 255 5.67 11.69 -1.76
CA ILE A 255 5.32 11.56 -0.34
C ILE A 255 4.82 10.15 -0.06
N TYR A 256 3.87 9.67 -0.87
CA TYR A 256 3.32 8.33 -0.74
C TYR A 256 4.40 7.24 -0.83
N ARG A 257 5.32 7.36 -1.80
CA ARG A 257 6.44 6.42 -1.96
C ARG A 257 7.42 6.50 -0.80
N SER A 258 7.69 7.69 -0.25
CA SER A 258 8.57 7.84 0.92
C SER A 258 7.98 7.15 2.14
N ILE A 259 6.68 7.34 2.40
CA ILE A 259 5.95 6.69 3.51
C ILE A 259 5.91 5.17 3.32
N SER A 260 5.49 4.72 2.13
CA SER A 260 5.35 3.29 1.83
C SER A 260 6.70 2.56 1.91
N GLY A 261 7.78 3.19 1.41
CA GLY A 261 9.13 2.66 1.49
C GLY A 261 9.65 2.56 2.93
N GLN A 262 9.34 3.54 3.77
CA GLN A 262 9.68 3.49 5.20
C GLN A 262 8.92 2.35 5.90
N LEU A 263 7.60 2.26 5.71
CA LEU A 263 6.76 1.24 6.33
C LEU A 263 7.18 -0.18 5.93
N GLN A 264 7.56 -0.38 4.68
CA GLN A 264 8.08 -1.67 4.21
C GLN A 264 9.35 -2.11 4.94
N GLN A 265 10.17 -1.16 5.42
CA GLN A 265 11.44 -1.45 6.09
C GLN A 265 11.31 -1.56 7.60
N SER A 266 10.38 -0.81 8.21
CA SER A 266 10.34 -0.60 9.66
C SER A 266 9.12 -1.19 10.37
N SER A 267 8.20 -1.82 9.65
CA SER A 267 6.93 -2.31 10.20
C SER A 267 6.71 -3.80 9.92
N GLU A 268 5.93 -4.45 10.79
CA GLU A 268 5.40 -5.80 10.56
C GLU A 268 4.07 -5.80 9.78
N LEU A 269 3.56 -4.61 9.44
CA LEU A 269 2.36 -4.44 8.65
C LEU A 269 2.60 -4.82 7.18
N MET A 270 1.52 -5.17 6.49
CA MET A 270 1.56 -5.26 5.04
C MET A 270 1.86 -3.88 4.46
N PRO A 271 2.81 -3.75 3.52
CA PRO A 271 3.16 -2.46 2.96
C PRO A 271 1.94 -1.88 2.21
N PRO A 272 1.78 -0.54 2.21
CA PRO A 272 0.73 0.11 1.43
C PRO A 272 0.79 -0.30 -0.05
N ALA A 273 -0.39 -0.39 -0.67
CA ALA A 273 -0.51 -0.80 -2.07
C ALA A 273 0.30 0.10 -3.01
N THR A 274 0.95 -0.47 -4.03
CA THR A 274 1.64 0.35 -5.02
C THR A 274 0.66 1.25 -5.77
N LEU A 275 1.08 2.45 -6.14
CA LEU A 275 0.27 3.40 -6.91
C LEU A 275 -0.32 2.73 -8.16
N SER A 276 -1.65 2.77 -8.26
CA SER A 276 -2.40 2.27 -9.41
C SER A 276 -2.45 3.32 -10.52
N ALA A 277 -2.60 2.89 -11.77
CA ALA A 277 -2.92 3.80 -12.89
C ALA A 277 -4.35 4.37 -12.81
N THR A 278 -5.21 3.81 -11.97
CA THR A 278 -6.62 4.19 -11.86
C THR A 278 -6.92 5.18 -10.74
N GLU A 279 -5.99 5.38 -9.80
CA GLU A 279 -6.14 6.27 -8.64
C GLU A 279 -5.16 7.42 -8.75
N THR A 280 -5.56 8.61 -8.33
CA THR A 280 -4.64 9.73 -8.24
C THR A 280 -3.66 9.53 -7.08
N PRO A 281 -2.42 10.06 -7.15
CA PRO A 281 -1.48 9.94 -6.03
C PRO A 281 -1.99 10.53 -4.71
N ARG A 282 -2.86 11.55 -4.80
CA ARG A 282 -3.54 12.15 -3.64
C ARG A 282 -4.53 11.17 -3.02
N GLU A 283 -5.37 10.52 -3.82
CA GLU A 283 -6.29 9.48 -3.33
C GLU A 283 -5.51 8.33 -2.67
N SER A 284 -4.43 7.86 -3.28
CA SER A 284 -3.62 6.81 -2.67
C SER A 284 -3.05 7.23 -1.30
N LEU A 285 -2.63 8.49 -1.14
CA LEU A 285 -2.17 9.00 0.17
C LEU A 285 -3.29 9.00 1.22
N THR A 286 -4.52 9.32 0.83
CA THR A 286 -5.64 9.47 1.76
C THR A 286 -6.42 8.18 2.02
N THR A 287 -6.37 7.19 1.11
CA THR A 287 -7.18 5.97 1.22
C THR A 287 -6.37 4.69 1.38
N ASN A 288 -5.12 4.63 0.90
CA ASN A 288 -4.32 3.40 0.93
C ASN A 288 -3.40 3.33 2.16
N LEU A 289 -3.37 4.39 2.98
CA LEU A 289 -2.73 4.41 4.29
C LEU A 289 -3.82 4.31 5.38
N THR A 290 -3.72 3.28 6.22
CA THR A 290 -4.63 3.13 7.37
C THR A 290 -4.14 3.98 8.52
N ARG A 291 -5.00 4.22 9.51
CA ARG A 291 -4.59 4.87 10.76
C ARG A 291 -3.41 4.14 11.44
N LEU A 292 -3.34 2.81 11.33
CA LEU A 292 -2.23 2.04 11.89
C LEU A 292 -0.92 2.25 11.12
N HIS A 293 -0.97 2.39 9.78
CA HIS A 293 0.19 2.82 8.99
C HIS A 293 0.75 4.15 9.48
N TRP A 294 -0.10 5.15 9.72
CA TRP A 294 0.34 6.45 10.23
C TRP A 294 1.01 6.36 11.61
N LYS A 295 0.41 5.60 12.53
CA LYS A 295 0.98 5.36 13.86
C LYS A 295 2.35 4.68 13.80
N GLU A 296 2.49 3.62 12.99
CA GLU A 296 3.75 2.89 12.86
C GLU A 296 4.83 3.70 12.12
N LEU A 297 4.45 4.52 11.14
CA LEU A 297 5.35 5.49 10.52
C LEU A 297 5.94 6.43 11.58
N CYS A 298 5.09 7.09 12.37
CA CYS A 298 5.54 8.05 13.38
C CYS A 298 6.42 7.39 14.43
N LYS A 299 6.06 6.20 14.93
CA LYS A 299 6.91 5.42 15.83
C LYS A 299 8.26 5.08 15.24
N SER A 300 8.33 4.72 13.96
CA SER A 300 9.58 4.37 13.30
C SER A 300 10.56 5.56 13.20
N LEU A 301 10.02 6.78 13.12
CA LEU A 301 10.78 8.03 13.02
C LEU A 301 11.13 8.62 14.39
N HIS A 302 10.36 8.27 15.41
CA HIS A 302 10.61 8.71 16.77
C HIS A 302 11.81 7.94 17.37
N VAL A 303 12.64 8.66 18.12
CA VAL A 303 13.64 8.06 19.00
C VAL A 303 13.14 8.32 20.41
N GLU A 304 12.86 7.26 21.17
CA GLU A 304 12.53 7.40 22.60
C GLU A 304 13.65 8.18 23.27
N GLN A 305 13.36 9.41 23.67
CA GLN A 305 14.23 10.13 24.57
C GLN A 305 14.01 9.50 25.94
N GLU A 306 15.05 8.87 26.50
CA GLU A 306 15.06 8.57 27.93
C GLU A 306 14.67 9.86 28.66
N LYS A 307 13.49 9.87 29.30
CA LYS A 307 13.11 10.95 30.22
C LYS A 307 14.18 11.01 31.28
N VAL A 308 15.14 11.93 31.16
CA VAL A 308 16.00 12.28 32.28
C VAL A 308 15.05 12.71 33.39
N PRO A 309 14.99 11.98 34.53
CA PRO A 309 14.09 12.35 35.60
C PRO A 309 14.42 13.79 35.98
N ARG A 310 13.40 14.66 35.99
CA ARG A 310 13.55 16.04 36.49
C ARG A 310 14.22 15.93 37.85
N ALA A 311 15.42 16.48 37.99
CA ALA A 311 16.07 16.61 39.28
C ALA A 311 15.10 17.36 40.21
N VAL A 312 14.50 16.63 41.14
CA VAL A 312 13.69 17.23 42.21
C VAL A 312 14.68 17.93 43.12
N ILE A 313 14.78 19.25 42.99
CA ILE A 313 15.47 20.07 43.98
C ILE A 313 14.53 20.11 45.20
N ILE A 314 14.81 19.29 46.20
CA ILE A 314 14.18 19.40 47.51
C ILE A 314 14.90 20.56 48.23
N ILE A 315 14.21 21.68 48.39
CA ILE A 315 14.65 22.75 49.30
C ILE A 315 14.09 22.37 50.67
N GLU A 316 14.93 21.85 51.56
CA GLU A 316 14.61 21.76 52.99
C GLU A 316 14.69 23.18 53.57
N GLU A 317 13.53 23.81 53.80
CA GLU A 317 13.46 24.95 54.70
C GLU A 317 13.70 24.46 56.12
N ARG A 318 14.84 24.85 56.69
CA ARG A 318 15.10 24.75 58.13
C ARG A 318 14.27 25.84 58.81
N SER A 319 13.21 25.43 59.51
CA SER A 319 12.52 26.25 60.48
C SER A 319 13.41 26.44 61.72
N GLU A 320 13.81 27.68 61.99
CA GLU A 320 14.24 28.13 63.33
C GLU A 320 13.03 28.48 64.20
#